data_AF-A0A835WDF2-F1
#
_entry.id   AF-A0A835WDF2-F1
#
_cell.length_a   1.000
_cell.length_b   1.000
_cell.length_c   1.000
_cell.angle_alpha   90.00
_cell.angle_beta   90.00
_cell.angle_gamma   90.00
#
_symmetry.space_group_name_H-M   'P 1'
#
loop_
_entity.id
_entity.type
_entity.pdbx_description
1 polymer ?
#
loop_
_entity_poly.entity_id
_entity_poly.type
_entity_poly.pdbx_seq_one_letter_code
_entity_poly.pdbx_strand_id
1 'polypeptide(L)'
;MGISRDSLHKRRATGGRKKHWRKKKKYEMGRVPANTKLSSHVAVRTVRVRGGHTKFRALRLDTGNYSWGSEAVTRKVRILDVVYNASNNELVRTQTLVKNAIVQVDATPFKQWYQKHYNVELGAKNQVEVAPKPEEIKGSNHVKRKIKERLQKRKLDVHLAEQFSTGRLYACIASRPGQCGRCDGYILEGKELEFYVKKMQKKKSKAA
;
A
#
# COMPACT_ATOMS: atom_id res chain seq x y z
N MET A 1 35.61 -2.06 4.03
CA MET A 1 34.32 -2.12 4.79
C MET A 1 33.51 -0.87 4.47
N GLY A 2 32.24 -1.02 4.09
CA GLY A 2 31.39 0.11 3.71
C GLY A 2 30.81 0.89 4.90
N ILE A 3 29.57 1.36 4.72
CA ILE A 3 28.75 2.04 5.74
C ILE A 3 28.71 1.18 7.02
N SER A 4 28.85 1.82 8.18
CA SER A 4 28.84 1.16 9.49
C SER A 4 27.62 1.59 10.30
N ARG A 5 27.04 0.66 11.05
CA ARG A 5 25.90 0.86 11.96
C ARG A 5 26.33 1.00 13.43
N ASP A 6 27.63 1.11 13.69
CA ASP A 6 28.16 1.33 15.04
C ASP A 6 27.84 2.74 15.56
N SER A 7 28.02 2.96 16.86
CA SER A 7 27.86 4.26 17.51
C SER A 7 29.19 4.89 17.94
N LEU A 8 30.32 4.23 17.64
CA LEU A 8 31.65 4.68 18.04
C LEU A 8 32.07 5.96 17.31
N HIS A 9 31.63 6.12 16.06
CA HIS A 9 31.86 7.33 15.28
C HIS A 9 31.00 8.52 15.73
N LYS A 10 29.99 8.30 16.58
CA LYS A 10 29.12 9.35 17.12
C LYS A 10 29.67 9.94 18.42
N ARG A 11 29.29 11.18 18.72
CA ARG A 11 29.61 11.87 19.99
C ARG A 11 28.95 11.17 21.19
N ARG A 12 29.43 11.47 22.39
CA ARG A 12 28.76 11.13 23.66
C ARG A 12 27.51 12.00 23.83
N ALA A 13 26.63 11.60 24.75
CA ALA A 13 25.48 12.42 25.13
C ALA A 13 25.91 13.81 25.64
N THR A 14 27.06 13.89 26.32
CA THR A 14 27.70 15.15 26.75
C THR A 14 28.33 15.97 25.63
N GLY A 15 28.26 15.54 24.35
CA GLY A 15 28.89 16.21 23.22
C GLY A 15 30.37 15.89 23.00
N GLY A 16 31.04 15.28 23.98
CA GLY A 16 32.45 14.88 23.90
C GLY A 16 32.73 13.89 22.76
N ARG A 17 33.86 14.09 22.05
CA ARG A 17 34.32 13.18 20.98
C ARG A 17 34.81 11.87 21.59
N LYS A 18 34.41 10.73 21.01
CA LYS A 18 34.90 9.40 21.41
C LYS A 18 36.19 9.06 20.64
N LYS A 19 37.21 8.54 21.34
CA LYS A 19 38.41 7.98 20.70
C LYS A 19 38.06 6.64 20.04
N HIS A 20 38.60 6.43 18.84
CA HIS A 20 38.45 5.16 18.14
C HIS A 20 39.37 4.10 18.77
N TRP A 21 38.79 3.01 19.28
CA TRP A 21 39.55 1.96 20.00
C TRP A 21 39.59 0.60 19.31
N ARG A 22 38.73 0.36 18.30
CA ARG A 22 38.71 -0.87 17.50
C ARG A 22 38.28 -0.60 16.08
N LYS A 23 38.77 -1.37 15.10
CA LYS A 23 38.28 -1.29 13.71
C LYS A 23 36.81 -1.76 13.59
N LYS A 24 36.14 -1.35 12.50
CA LYS A 24 34.76 -1.75 12.15
C LYS A 24 34.63 -3.29 12.15
N LYS A 25 33.46 -3.83 12.51
CA LYS A 25 33.21 -5.29 12.50
C LYS A 25 32.20 -5.68 11.42
N LYS A 26 32.31 -6.93 10.92
CA LYS A 26 31.43 -7.44 9.84
C LYS A 26 29.94 -7.39 10.21
N TYR A 27 29.60 -7.66 11.47
CA TYR A 27 28.21 -7.62 11.94
C TYR A 27 27.63 -6.20 12.05
N GLU A 28 28.48 -5.17 12.02
CA GLU A 28 28.08 -3.75 12.04
C GLU A 28 27.87 -3.20 10.62
N MET A 29 28.02 -4.01 9.58
CA MET A 29 27.92 -3.52 8.21
C MET A 29 26.51 -3.01 7.88
N GLY A 30 26.45 -1.83 7.27
CA GLY A 30 25.30 -1.32 6.54
C GLY A 30 25.33 -1.76 5.09
N ARG A 31 24.18 -1.61 4.40
CA ARG A 31 24.08 -1.72 2.95
C ARG A 31 23.34 -0.50 2.43
N VAL A 32 23.61 -0.13 1.18
CA VAL A 32 22.88 0.92 0.48
C VAL A 32 21.36 0.64 0.47
N PRO A 33 20.52 1.69 0.53
CA PRO A 33 19.07 1.54 0.44
C PRO A 33 18.67 0.93 -0.91
N ALA A 34 17.48 0.32 -0.95
CA ALA A 34 16.97 -0.28 -2.17
C ALA A 34 16.42 0.74 -3.16
N ASN A 35 15.81 1.82 -2.65
CA ASN A 35 15.10 2.85 -3.42
C ASN A 35 14.19 2.25 -4.50
N THR A 36 13.36 1.29 -4.08
CA THR A 36 12.46 0.54 -4.96
C THR A 36 11.57 1.50 -5.75
N LYS A 37 11.56 1.37 -7.08
CA LYS A 37 10.78 2.21 -7.98
C LYS A 37 9.51 1.52 -8.46
N LEU A 38 8.50 2.33 -8.74
CA LEU A 38 7.33 1.88 -9.48
C LEU A 38 7.72 1.64 -10.95
N SER A 39 7.59 0.40 -11.42
CA SER A 39 7.91 0.04 -12.81
C SER A 39 7.40 -1.37 -13.12
N SER A 40 6.82 -1.55 -14.31
CA SER A 40 6.36 -2.84 -14.85
C SER A 40 7.48 -3.88 -14.99
N HIS A 41 8.71 -3.43 -15.26
CA HIS A 41 9.90 -4.30 -15.27
C HIS A 41 10.30 -4.70 -13.85
N VAL A 42 9.60 -5.68 -13.29
CA VAL A 42 9.82 -6.22 -11.94
C VAL A 42 11.25 -6.72 -11.80
N ALA A 43 11.93 -6.27 -10.74
CA ALA A 43 13.29 -6.69 -10.44
C ALA A 43 13.49 -6.81 -8.94
N VAL A 44 13.76 -8.03 -8.48
CA VAL A 44 14.03 -8.34 -7.07
C VAL A 44 15.35 -9.09 -6.98
N ARG A 45 16.30 -8.57 -6.20
CA ARG A 45 17.61 -9.22 -5.98
C ARG A 45 17.66 -9.90 -4.63
N THR A 46 18.17 -11.12 -4.59
CA THR A 46 18.46 -11.82 -3.34
C THR A 46 19.74 -11.27 -2.71
N VAL A 47 19.74 -11.15 -1.38
CA VAL A 47 20.90 -10.66 -0.61
C VAL A 47 21.14 -11.60 0.55
N ARG A 48 22.29 -12.28 0.57
CA ARG A 48 22.72 -13.10 1.71
C ARG A 48 23.00 -12.23 2.93
N VAL A 49 22.48 -12.62 4.09
CA VAL A 49 22.67 -11.93 5.37
C VAL A 49 23.38 -12.84 6.38
N ARG A 50 23.54 -12.34 7.62
CA ARG A 50 24.19 -13.06 8.71
C ARG A 50 23.46 -14.38 8.98
N GLY A 51 24.21 -15.43 9.32
CA GLY A 51 23.64 -16.75 9.61
C GLY A 51 23.23 -17.55 8.37
N GLY A 52 23.57 -17.10 7.15
CA GLY A 52 23.23 -17.81 5.93
C GLY A 52 21.82 -17.54 5.38
N HIS A 53 20.99 -16.78 6.10
CA HIS A 53 19.66 -16.40 5.62
C HIS A 53 19.71 -15.46 4.41
N THR A 54 18.56 -15.28 3.77
CA THR A 54 18.37 -14.41 2.60
C THR A 54 17.37 -13.30 2.88
N LYS A 55 17.57 -12.14 2.26
CA LYS A 55 16.59 -11.07 2.14
C LYS A 55 16.34 -10.75 0.68
N PHE A 56 15.15 -10.26 0.37
CA PHE A 56 14.75 -9.90 -0.98
C PHE A 56 14.71 -8.38 -1.10
N ARG A 57 15.55 -7.84 -1.97
CA ARG A 57 15.64 -6.42 -2.24
C ARG A 57 14.92 -6.11 -3.54
N ALA A 58 13.71 -5.58 -3.43
CA ALA A 58 13.02 -5.04 -4.59
C ALA A 58 13.75 -3.79 -5.10
N LEU A 59 14.05 -3.77 -6.40
CA LEU A 59 14.53 -2.58 -7.12
C LEU A 59 13.39 -1.94 -7.92
N ARG A 60 12.53 -2.77 -8.50
CA ARG A 60 11.36 -2.35 -9.27
C ARG A 60 10.18 -3.28 -8.96
N LEU A 61 9.01 -2.72 -8.71
CA LEU A 61 7.74 -3.43 -8.50
C LEU A 61 6.61 -2.60 -9.11
N ASP A 62 5.56 -3.27 -9.57
CA ASP A 62 4.33 -2.64 -10.09
C ASP A 62 3.05 -3.23 -9.48
N THR A 63 3.17 -4.30 -8.70
CA THR A 63 2.04 -5.04 -8.14
C THR A 63 2.29 -5.38 -6.67
N GLY A 64 1.20 -5.57 -5.93
CA GLY A 64 1.22 -5.96 -4.53
C GLY A 64 -0.08 -6.61 -4.10
N ASN A 65 -0.07 -7.28 -2.95
CA ASN A 65 -1.29 -7.78 -2.33
C ASN A 65 -1.84 -6.72 -1.39
N TYR A 66 -3.06 -6.24 -1.67
CA TYR A 66 -3.74 -5.24 -0.87
C TYR A 66 -4.99 -5.82 -0.24
N SER A 67 -5.17 -5.58 1.06
CA SER A 67 -6.35 -6.01 1.81
C SER A 67 -7.37 -4.87 1.95
N TRP A 68 -8.62 -5.17 1.65
CA TRP A 68 -9.77 -4.36 1.99
C TRP A 68 -10.27 -4.79 3.38
N GLY A 69 -10.12 -3.92 4.37
CA GLY A 69 -10.32 -4.23 5.79
C GLY A 69 -11.77 -4.53 6.14
N SER A 70 -12.69 -3.65 5.74
CA SER A 70 -14.12 -3.78 6.07
C SER A 70 -14.76 -5.05 5.49
N GLU A 71 -14.37 -5.45 4.29
CA GLU A 71 -14.89 -6.65 3.61
C GLU A 71 -14.04 -7.91 3.84
N ALA A 72 -12.93 -7.81 4.59
CA ALA A 72 -11.99 -8.91 4.86
C ALA A 72 -11.49 -9.64 3.59
N VAL A 73 -11.16 -8.90 2.53
CA VAL A 73 -10.75 -9.45 1.23
C VAL A 73 -9.38 -8.94 0.83
N THR A 74 -8.55 -9.83 0.31
CA THR A 74 -7.25 -9.45 -0.27
C THR A 74 -7.20 -9.76 -1.74
N ARG A 75 -6.69 -8.83 -2.55
CA ARG A 75 -6.46 -9.03 -3.98
C ARG A 75 -5.06 -8.59 -4.36
N LYS A 76 -4.52 -9.24 -5.39
CA LYS A 76 -3.33 -8.77 -6.09
C LYS A 76 -3.76 -7.64 -7.00
N VAL A 77 -3.12 -6.48 -6.85
CA VAL A 77 -3.50 -5.26 -7.54
C VAL A 77 -2.26 -4.56 -8.09
N ARG A 78 -2.43 -3.85 -9.21
CA ARG A 78 -1.41 -2.96 -9.76
C ARG A 78 -1.35 -1.66 -8.98
N ILE A 79 -0.14 -1.24 -8.66
CA ILE A 79 0.17 0.07 -8.08
C ILE A 79 0.29 1.05 -9.25
N LEU A 80 -0.43 2.16 -9.17
CA LEU A 80 -0.52 3.14 -10.25
C LEU A 80 0.37 4.35 -9.99
N ASP A 81 0.38 4.84 -8.75
CA ASP A 81 1.07 6.08 -8.38
C ASP A 81 1.41 6.10 -6.89
N VAL A 82 2.48 6.81 -6.52
CA VAL A 82 2.81 7.17 -5.13
C VAL A 82 2.39 8.61 -4.89
N VAL A 83 1.35 8.83 -4.08
CA VAL A 83 0.70 10.15 -3.97
C VAL A 83 1.13 10.91 -2.71
N TYR A 84 1.43 10.20 -1.61
CA TYR A 84 1.83 10.85 -0.37
C TYR A 84 2.86 10.03 0.41
N ASN A 85 3.79 10.73 1.05
CA ASN A 85 4.78 10.14 1.93
C ASN A 85 4.99 11.06 3.13
N ALA A 86 4.82 10.53 4.34
CA ALA A 86 4.96 11.32 5.56
C ALA A 86 6.41 11.70 5.89
N SER A 87 7.38 10.88 5.48
CA SER A 87 8.78 11.03 5.87
C SER A 87 9.56 11.99 4.96
N ASN A 88 9.33 11.92 3.65
CA ASN A 88 10.04 12.77 2.68
C ASN A 88 9.23 12.95 1.39
N ASN A 89 9.01 14.21 1.01
CA ASN A 89 8.28 14.59 -0.20
C ASN A 89 9.00 14.18 -1.51
N GLU A 90 10.33 14.10 -1.52
CA GLU A 90 11.10 13.68 -2.69
C GLU A 90 10.82 12.22 -3.10
N LEU A 91 10.39 11.39 -2.15
CA LEU A 91 10.03 10.01 -2.42
C LEU A 91 8.73 9.89 -3.23
N VAL A 92 7.84 10.88 -3.12
CA VAL A 92 6.63 11.01 -3.95
C VAL A 92 7.03 11.39 -5.37
N ARG A 93 7.82 12.47 -5.52
CA ARG A 93 8.28 12.97 -6.82
C ARG A 93 8.99 11.90 -7.65
N THR A 94 9.76 11.04 -6.99
CA THR A 94 10.56 10.01 -7.64
C THR A 94 9.90 8.63 -7.66
N GLN A 95 8.61 8.50 -7.33
CA GLN A 95 7.85 7.24 -7.37
C GLN A 95 8.53 6.12 -6.55
N THR A 96 9.02 6.43 -5.35
CA THR A 96 9.75 5.47 -4.51
C THR A 96 8.80 4.75 -3.54
N LEU A 97 8.78 3.42 -3.64
CA LEU A 97 7.94 2.54 -2.80
C LEU A 97 8.64 2.26 -1.46
N VAL A 98 8.08 2.80 -0.38
CA VAL A 98 8.54 2.58 1.00
C VAL A 98 7.36 2.27 1.91
N LYS A 99 7.65 1.70 3.09
CA LYS A 99 6.64 1.44 4.11
C LYS A 99 5.91 2.74 4.49
N ASN A 100 4.59 2.64 4.67
CA ASN A 100 3.63 3.68 4.98
C ASN A 100 3.53 4.81 3.93
N ALA A 101 4.06 4.61 2.72
CA ALA A 101 3.71 5.48 1.61
C ALA A 101 2.25 5.21 1.19
N ILE A 102 1.54 6.29 0.86
CA ILE A 102 0.18 6.23 0.34
C ILE A 102 0.27 6.19 -1.18
N VAL A 103 -0.34 5.16 -1.74
CA VAL A 103 -0.33 4.86 -3.17
C VAL A 103 -1.74 4.81 -3.72
N GLN A 104 -1.87 5.06 -5.02
CA GLN A 104 -3.08 4.70 -5.77
C GLN A 104 -2.93 3.30 -6.32
N VAL A 105 -3.94 2.46 -6.11
CA VAL A 105 -4.02 1.10 -6.65
C VAL A 105 -5.26 0.96 -7.53
N ASP A 106 -5.22 0.01 -8.45
CA ASP A 106 -6.35 -0.31 -9.32
C ASP A 106 -7.56 -0.86 -8.55
N ALA A 107 -8.75 -0.28 -8.75
CA ALA A 107 -9.97 -0.74 -8.09
C ALA A 107 -10.57 -2.01 -8.73
N THR A 108 -10.20 -2.36 -9.96
CA THR A 108 -10.89 -3.40 -10.74
C THR A 108 -10.96 -4.77 -10.04
N PRO A 109 -9.91 -5.28 -9.37
CA PRO A 109 -10.00 -6.61 -8.73
C PRO A 109 -10.99 -6.63 -7.56
N PHE A 110 -11.15 -5.49 -6.87
CA PHE A 110 -12.12 -5.33 -5.78
C PHE A 110 -13.53 -5.16 -6.32
N LYS A 111 -13.73 -4.40 -7.40
CA LYS A 111 -15.03 -4.28 -8.08
C LYS A 111 -15.55 -5.64 -8.54
N GLN A 112 -14.71 -6.42 -9.22
CA GLN A 112 -15.08 -7.75 -9.70
C GLN A 112 -15.45 -8.68 -8.54
N TRP A 113 -14.73 -8.61 -7.42
CA TRP A 113 -15.09 -9.39 -6.25
C TRP A 113 -16.41 -8.92 -5.65
N TYR A 114 -16.62 -7.61 -5.51
CA TYR A 114 -17.82 -7.04 -4.92
C TYR A 114 -19.07 -7.38 -5.74
N GLN A 115 -18.98 -7.29 -7.07
CA GLN A 115 -20.04 -7.73 -7.98
C GLN A 115 -20.35 -9.21 -7.81
N LYS A 116 -19.35 -10.09 -7.73
CA LYS A 116 -19.57 -11.53 -7.50
C LYS A 116 -20.13 -11.83 -6.10
N HIS A 117 -19.79 -11.02 -5.09
CA HIS A 117 -20.17 -11.27 -3.71
C HIS A 117 -21.57 -10.77 -3.36
N TYR A 118 -21.90 -9.56 -3.81
CA TYR A 118 -23.14 -8.84 -3.51
C TYR A 118 -24.10 -8.71 -4.71
N ASN A 119 -23.68 -9.09 -5.92
CA ASN A 119 -24.41 -8.87 -7.17
C ASN A 119 -24.68 -7.38 -7.49
N VAL A 120 -23.84 -6.48 -6.96
CA VAL A 120 -23.98 -5.02 -7.10
C VAL A 120 -22.77 -4.49 -7.86
N GLU A 121 -23.00 -3.63 -8.84
CA GLU A 121 -21.92 -2.95 -9.56
C GLU A 121 -21.48 -1.67 -8.83
N LEU A 122 -20.17 -1.51 -8.62
CA LEU A 122 -19.58 -0.33 -7.99
C LEU A 122 -19.05 0.67 -9.02
N GLY A 123 -19.40 1.93 -8.85
CA GLY A 123 -18.85 3.05 -9.61
C GLY A 123 -19.43 3.25 -11.01
N ALA A 124 -20.72 2.92 -11.20
CA ALA A 124 -21.47 3.33 -12.38
C ALA A 124 -21.66 4.86 -12.36
N LYS A 125 -21.23 5.56 -13.41
CA LYS A 125 -21.41 7.02 -13.54
C LYS A 125 -22.91 7.30 -13.71
N ASN A 126 -23.46 8.19 -12.87
CA ASN A 126 -24.85 8.70 -12.86
C ASN A 126 -25.92 7.92 -12.08
N GLN A 127 -25.58 6.89 -11.29
CA GLN A 127 -26.54 6.32 -10.35
C GLN A 127 -25.88 6.08 -8.99
N VAL A 128 -26.42 6.73 -7.96
CA VAL A 128 -26.22 6.34 -6.56
C VAL A 128 -26.70 4.90 -6.46
N GLU A 129 -25.74 3.97 -6.43
CA GLU A 129 -25.93 2.53 -6.22
C GLU A 129 -27.09 1.94 -7.04
N VAL A 130 -26.81 1.47 -8.27
CA VAL A 130 -27.75 0.57 -8.95
C VAL A 130 -27.80 -0.72 -8.13
N ALA A 131 -28.67 -0.74 -7.13
CA ALA A 131 -29.09 -1.98 -6.51
C ALA A 131 -29.60 -2.83 -7.68
N PRO A 132 -29.08 -4.05 -7.88
CA PRO A 132 -29.71 -4.95 -8.84
C PRO A 132 -31.18 -5.03 -8.47
N LYS A 133 -32.08 -4.77 -9.41
CA LYS A 133 -33.49 -5.07 -9.21
C LYS A 133 -33.55 -6.53 -8.72
N PRO A 134 -34.29 -6.83 -7.64
CA PRO A 134 -34.30 -8.16 -7.02
C PRO A 134 -34.75 -9.28 -7.98
N GLU A 135 -35.33 -8.91 -9.12
CA GLU A 135 -35.86 -9.81 -10.15
C GLU A 135 -34.79 -10.41 -11.08
N GLU A 136 -33.57 -9.86 -11.16
CA GLU A 136 -32.54 -10.33 -12.13
C GLU A 136 -31.48 -11.30 -11.57
N ILE A 137 -31.57 -11.71 -10.30
CA ILE A 137 -30.59 -12.64 -9.71
C ILE A 137 -30.82 -14.05 -10.30
N LYS A 138 -30.15 -14.34 -11.41
CA LYS A 138 -30.12 -15.69 -12.02
C LYS A 138 -29.45 -16.66 -11.04
N GLY A 139 -30.17 -17.70 -10.62
CA GLY A 139 -29.64 -18.73 -9.72
C GLY A 139 -30.70 -19.45 -8.91
N SER A 140 -30.27 -20.45 -8.12
CA SER A 140 -31.13 -21.21 -7.24
C SER A 140 -31.69 -20.35 -6.10
N ASN A 141 -32.83 -20.76 -5.54
CA ASN A 141 -33.46 -20.08 -4.40
C ASN A 141 -32.50 -19.94 -3.20
N HIS A 142 -31.57 -20.89 -3.02
CA HIS A 142 -30.54 -20.82 -1.99
C HIS A 142 -29.57 -19.65 -2.21
N VAL A 143 -29.11 -19.44 -3.46
CA VAL A 143 -28.21 -18.34 -3.82
C VAL A 143 -28.91 -16.99 -3.64
N LYS A 144 -30.17 -16.88 -4.07
CA LYS A 144 -30.98 -15.67 -3.87
C LYS A 144 -31.09 -15.29 -2.39
N ARG A 145 -31.41 -16.26 -1.51
CA ARG A 145 -31.49 -16.05 -0.06
C ARG A 145 -30.15 -15.57 0.51
N LYS A 146 -29.04 -16.22 0.13
CA LYS A 146 -27.69 -15.86 0.58
C LYS A 146 -27.29 -14.44 0.18
N ILE A 147 -27.62 -14.02 -1.04
CA ILE A 147 -27.34 -12.65 -1.53
C ILE A 147 -28.20 -11.64 -0.76
N LYS A 148 -29.49 -11.94 -0.55
CA LYS A 148 -30.39 -11.07 0.23
C LYS A 148 -29.88 -10.83 1.66
N GLU A 149 -29.41 -11.89 2.34
CA GLU A 149 -28.81 -11.78 3.68
C GLU A 149 -27.53 -10.92 3.69
N ARG A 150 -26.70 -11.02 2.65
CA ARG A 150 -25.49 -10.20 2.52
C ARG A 150 -25.81 -8.73 2.27
N LEU A 151 -26.79 -8.45 1.42
CA LEU A 151 -27.22 -7.09 1.09
C LEU A 151 -27.69 -6.32 2.33
N GLN A 152 -28.29 -7.00 3.31
CA GLN A 152 -28.70 -6.36 4.57
C GLN A 152 -27.52 -5.84 5.41
N LYS A 153 -26.36 -6.50 5.35
CA LYS A 153 -25.16 -6.13 6.11
C LYS A 153 -24.23 -5.18 5.35
N ARG A 154 -24.54 -4.90 4.08
CA ARG A 154 -23.71 -4.07 3.19
C ARG A 154 -23.64 -2.64 3.72
N LYS A 155 -22.43 -2.18 4.00
CA LYS A 155 -22.14 -0.78 4.35
C LYS A 155 -20.87 -0.36 3.66
N LEU A 156 -20.95 0.65 2.80
CA LEU A 156 -19.80 1.22 2.11
C LEU A 156 -19.62 2.68 2.51
N ASP A 157 -18.40 3.07 2.84
CA ASP A 157 -18.06 4.47 3.11
C ASP A 157 -18.23 5.31 1.84
N VAL A 158 -18.86 6.49 1.98
CA VAL A 158 -19.12 7.41 0.86
C VAL A 158 -17.84 7.79 0.13
N HIS A 159 -16.75 8.09 0.85
CA HIS A 159 -15.47 8.47 0.25
C HIS A 159 -14.80 7.31 -0.50
N LEU A 160 -15.06 6.08 -0.04
CA LEU A 160 -14.56 4.89 -0.72
C LEU A 160 -15.39 4.58 -1.97
N ALA A 161 -16.71 4.78 -1.92
CA ALA A 161 -17.61 4.65 -3.07
C ALA A 161 -17.23 5.61 -4.22
N GLU A 162 -16.89 6.87 -3.89
CA GLU A 162 -16.40 7.85 -4.87
C GLU A 162 -15.11 7.38 -5.57
N GLN A 163 -14.18 6.79 -4.82
CA GLN A 163 -12.94 6.24 -5.38
C GLN A 163 -13.19 5.11 -6.37
N PHE A 164 -14.17 4.23 -6.08
CA PHE A 164 -14.57 3.21 -7.04
C PHE A 164 -15.07 3.81 -8.36
N SER A 165 -15.76 4.96 -8.36
CA SER A 165 -16.16 5.65 -9.60
C SER A 165 -14.95 6.13 -10.43
N THR A 166 -13.86 6.53 -9.78
CA THR A 166 -12.61 6.89 -10.48
C THR A 166 -11.81 5.68 -10.96
N GLY A 167 -12.10 4.49 -10.44
CA GLY A 167 -11.37 3.26 -10.72
C GLY A 167 -10.02 3.15 -9.99
N ARG A 168 -9.73 4.06 -9.05
CA ARG A 168 -8.47 4.07 -8.30
C ARG A 168 -8.77 4.19 -6.80
N LEU A 169 -8.16 3.32 -6.01
CA LEU A 169 -8.29 3.34 -4.55
C LEU A 169 -7.01 3.87 -3.91
N TYR A 170 -7.14 4.63 -2.83
CA TYR A 170 -6.00 4.97 -1.98
C TYR A 170 -5.68 3.81 -1.04
N ALA A 171 -4.40 3.47 -0.96
CA ALA A 171 -3.91 2.39 -0.14
C ALA A 171 -2.60 2.77 0.59
N CYS A 172 -2.37 2.16 1.74
CA CYS A 172 -1.16 2.32 2.53
C CYS A 172 -0.27 1.07 2.38
N ILE A 173 1.00 1.26 2.06
CA ILE A 173 1.97 0.15 2.01
C ILE A 173 2.34 -0.25 3.45
N ALA A 174 1.99 -1.46 3.87
CA ALA A 174 2.33 -1.98 5.20
C ALA A 174 3.68 -2.74 5.21
N SER A 175 4.05 -3.34 4.07
CA SER A 175 5.28 -4.12 3.92
C SER A 175 6.53 -3.25 3.80
N ARG A 176 7.71 -3.88 3.75
CA ARG A 176 9.01 -3.21 3.55
C ARG A 176 9.67 -3.72 2.26
N PRO A 177 9.39 -3.12 1.09
CA PRO A 177 9.84 -3.63 -0.22
C PRO A 177 11.35 -3.93 -0.31
N GLY A 178 12.19 -3.07 0.26
CA GLY A 178 13.64 -3.26 0.26
C GLY A 178 14.18 -4.38 1.17
N GLN A 179 13.33 -5.04 1.97
CA GLN A 179 13.70 -6.12 2.89
C GLN A 179 13.03 -7.46 2.52
N CYS A 180 11.72 -7.42 2.22
CA CYS A 180 10.94 -8.61 1.90
C CYS A 180 10.68 -8.80 0.39
N GLY A 181 11.01 -7.81 -0.44
CA GLY A 181 10.81 -7.89 -1.89
C GLY A 181 9.35 -7.73 -2.34
N ARG A 182 8.42 -7.40 -1.42
CA ARG A 182 6.99 -7.25 -1.70
C ARG A 182 6.49 -5.87 -1.31
N CYS A 183 5.48 -5.39 -2.03
CA CYS A 183 4.83 -4.10 -1.80
C CYS A 183 3.35 -4.30 -1.43
N ASP A 184 3.12 -4.91 -0.28
CA ASP A 184 1.80 -5.29 0.21
C ASP A 184 1.26 -4.22 1.18
N GLY A 185 -0.05 -4.14 1.30
CA GLY A 185 -0.70 -3.07 2.05
C GLY A 185 -2.19 -3.29 2.28
N TYR A 186 -2.87 -2.21 2.62
CA TYR A 186 -4.31 -2.20 2.83
C TYR A 186 -4.95 -0.94 2.24
N ILE A 187 -6.23 -1.03 1.86
CA ILE A 187 -7.03 0.09 1.38
C ILE A 187 -7.34 1.03 2.55
N LEU A 188 -7.23 2.34 2.31
CA LEU A 188 -7.56 3.35 3.32
C LEU A 188 -9.09 3.51 3.42
N GLU A 189 -9.62 3.51 4.64
CA GLU A 189 -11.05 3.64 4.92
C GLU A 189 -11.32 4.62 6.09
N GLY A 190 -12.54 5.14 6.19
CA GLY A 190 -13.01 5.95 7.31
C GLY A 190 -12.13 7.15 7.64
N LYS A 191 -11.89 7.36 8.96
CA LYS A 191 -11.12 8.51 9.47
C LYS A 191 -9.69 8.56 8.94
N GLU A 192 -9.08 7.40 8.67
CA GLU A 192 -7.72 7.36 8.12
C GLU A 192 -7.70 7.88 6.68
N LEU A 193 -8.67 7.45 5.87
CA LEU A 193 -8.83 7.95 4.52
C LEU A 193 -9.07 9.46 4.51
N GLU A 194 -10.02 9.95 5.31
CA GLU A 194 -10.30 11.39 5.44
C GLU A 194 -9.05 12.18 5.81
N PHE A 195 -8.25 11.69 6.76
CA PHE A 195 -7.03 12.34 7.19
C PHE A 195 -6.04 12.51 6.03
N TYR A 196 -5.77 11.45 5.27
CA TYR A 196 -4.82 11.53 4.16
C TYR A 196 -5.36 12.37 3.00
N VAL A 197 -6.66 12.29 2.69
CA VAL A 197 -7.28 13.14 1.68
C VAL A 197 -7.13 14.62 2.05
N LYS A 198 -7.42 15.00 3.29
CA LYS A 198 -7.22 16.37 3.81
C LYS A 198 -5.75 16.80 3.70
N LYS A 199 -4.79 15.92 4.02
CA LYS A 199 -3.35 16.22 3.88
C LYS A 199 -2.93 16.44 2.42
N MET A 200 -3.45 15.63 1.50
CA MET A 200 -3.17 15.76 0.07
C MET A 200 -3.75 17.06 -0.52
N GLN A 201 -5.00 17.41 -0.17
CA GLN A 201 -5.63 18.66 -0.58
C GLN A 201 -4.89 19.90 -0.05
N LYS A 202 -4.48 19.90 1.23
CA LYS A 202 -3.68 20.98 1.82
C LYS A 202 -2.31 21.14 1.16
N LYS A 203 -1.71 20.03 0.70
CA LYS A 203 -0.43 20.09 -0.02
C LYS A 203 -0.61 20.65 -1.44
N LYS A 204 -1.70 20.28 -2.13
CA LYS A 204 -2.01 20.77 -3.48
C LYS A 204 -2.30 22.28 -3.49
N SER A 205 -3.09 22.78 -2.53
CA SER A 205 -3.41 24.22 -2.41
C SER A 205 -2.22 25.12 -2.09
N LYS A 206 -1.15 24.59 -1.49
CA LYS A 206 0.09 25.35 -1.25
C LYS A 206 1.05 25.38 -2.44
N ALA A 207 0.83 24.50 -3.41
CA ALA A 207 1.69 24.36 -4.59
C ALA A 207 1.09 25.07 -5.83
N ALA A 208 -0.20 25.43 -5.75
CA ALA A 208 -0.86 26.36 -6.66
C ALA A 208 -0.68 27.79 -6.14
#